data_AF-A0A383A160-F1
#
_entry.id   AF-A0A383A160-F1
#
_cell.length_a   1.000
_cell.length_b   1.000
_cell.length_c   1.000
_cell.angle_alpha   90.00
_cell.angle_beta   90.00
_cell.angle_gamma   90.00
#
_symmetry.space_group_name_H-M   'P 1'
#
loop_
_entity.id
_entity.type
_entity.pdbx_description
1 polymer ?
#
loop_
_entity_poly.entity_id
_entity_poly.type
_entity_poly.pdbx_seq_one_letter_code
_entity_poly.pdbx_strand_id
1 'polypeptide(L)'
;MAVVLQTLVDSDFEHVVKITTSSTNSAASIVDASGLAGADTNPRLSLVAARWSVEATTDILWNADANIIALSLNGSGAYGGSDGMPSIANNAGTGIDGDVLVTNGASDGYAVLKFRKVSGYDNIT
;
A
#
# COMPACT_ATOMS: atom_id res chain seq x y z
N MET A 1 7.13 10.85 -15.15
CA MET A 1 7.17 9.62 -14.34
C MET A 1 5.94 9.66 -13.46
N ALA A 2 5.07 8.67 -13.50
CA ALA A 2 3.70 8.84 -12.99
C ALA A 2 3.59 8.55 -11.47
N VAL A 3 4.45 7.67 -10.95
CA VAL A 3 4.70 7.41 -9.53
C VAL A 3 6.20 7.29 -9.29
N VAL A 4 6.70 7.84 -8.20
CA VAL A 4 8.06 7.63 -7.68
C VAL A 4 7.96 6.88 -6.35
N LEU A 5 8.72 5.81 -6.21
CA LEU A 5 8.75 4.98 -5.00
C LEU A 5 10.06 5.19 -4.24
N GLN A 6 9.95 5.32 -2.93
CA GLN A 6 11.08 5.31 -2.01
C GLN A 6 10.78 4.34 -0.86
N THR A 7 11.42 3.18 -0.88
CA THR A 7 11.37 2.23 0.25
C THR A 7 12.12 2.83 1.44
N LEU A 8 11.43 2.94 2.57
CA LEU A 8 11.96 3.45 3.82
C LEU A 8 12.34 2.29 4.77
N VAL A 9 11.54 1.23 4.76
CA VAL A 9 11.76 0.01 5.55
C VAL A 9 11.31 -1.19 4.73
N ASP A 10 12.11 -2.24 4.73
CA ASP A 10 11.70 -3.60 4.38
C ASP A 10 12.41 -4.55 5.33
N SER A 11 11.69 -4.94 6.39
CA SER A 11 12.18 -5.82 7.44
C SER A 11 11.31 -7.06 7.53
N ASP A 12 11.71 -8.01 8.36
CA ASP A 12 10.99 -9.24 8.69
C ASP A 12 9.48 -9.04 8.91
N PHE A 13 9.05 -7.97 9.57
CA PHE A 13 7.63 -7.79 9.93
C PHE A 13 6.96 -6.57 9.30
N GLU A 14 7.75 -5.62 8.78
CA GLU A 14 7.22 -4.32 8.37
C GLU A 14 7.78 -3.90 7.01
N HIS A 15 6.91 -3.29 6.21
CA HIS A 15 7.28 -2.61 4.99
C HIS A 15 6.76 -1.18 5.03
N VAL A 16 7.62 -0.20 4.74
CA VAL A 16 7.25 1.21 4.68
C VAL A 16 7.73 1.78 3.36
N VAL A 17 6.81 2.35 2.59
CA VAL A 17 7.09 3.00 1.31
C VAL A 17 6.54 4.41 1.31
N LYS A 18 7.32 5.34 0.77
CA LYS A 18 6.83 6.65 0.36
C LYS A 18 6.59 6.63 -1.14
N ILE A 19 5.38 7.01 -1.53
CA ILE A 19 5.00 7.23 -2.92
C ILE A 19 4.91 8.73 -3.18
N THR A 20 5.26 9.15 -4.39
CA THR A 20 5.07 10.52 -4.88
C THR A 20 4.42 10.45 -6.25
N THR A 21 3.27 11.09 -6.41
CA THR A 21 2.52 11.15 -7.67
C THR A 21 2.75 12.51 -8.31
N SER A 22 2.78 12.55 -9.65
CA SER A 22 2.88 13.81 -10.40
C SER A 22 2.09 13.82 -11.71
N SER A 23 1.15 12.89 -11.86
CA SER A 23 0.25 12.77 -13.01
C SER A 23 -0.87 11.79 -12.68
N THR A 24 -1.77 11.57 -13.65
CA THR A 24 -2.78 10.50 -13.59
C THR A 24 -2.10 9.12 -13.55
N ASN A 25 -2.61 8.23 -12.69
CA ASN A 25 -2.21 6.83 -12.59
C ASN A 25 -3.42 5.92 -12.63
N SER A 26 -3.29 4.77 -13.29
CA SER A 26 -4.31 3.72 -13.33
C SER A 26 -3.67 2.42 -12.88
N ALA A 27 -4.08 1.94 -11.70
CA ALA A 27 -3.61 0.69 -11.10
C ALA A 27 -2.08 0.52 -11.13
N ALA A 28 -1.34 1.60 -10.85
CA ALA A 28 0.12 1.57 -10.85
C ALA A 28 0.62 0.83 -9.61
N SER A 29 1.53 -0.14 -9.77
CA SER A 29 2.08 -0.90 -8.63
C SER A 29 2.97 -0.01 -7.75
N ILE A 30 2.74 -0.08 -6.44
CA ILE A 30 3.49 0.66 -5.42
C ILE A 30 4.16 -0.25 -4.39
N VAL A 31 3.70 -1.50 -4.26
CA VAL A 31 4.32 -2.56 -3.47
C VAL A 31 4.14 -3.88 -4.22
N ASP A 32 5.24 -4.58 -4.48
CA ASP A 32 5.27 -5.99 -4.90
C ASP A 32 5.53 -6.83 -3.66
N ALA A 33 4.52 -7.54 -3.18
CA ALA A 33 4.59 -8.31 -1.94
C ALA A 33 5.52 -9.53 -2.08
N SER A 34 5.64 -10.09 -3.27
CA SER A 34 6.51 -11.23 -3.56
C SER A 34 7.99 -10.84 -3.67
N GLY A 35 8.27 -9.56 -3.92
CA GLY A 35 9.62 -9.00 -3.94
C GLY A 35 10.15 -8.54 -2.58
N LEU A 36 9.33 -8.58 -1.52
CA LEU A 36 9.73 -8.12 -0.18
C LEU A 36 10.60 -9.14 0.56
N ALA A 37 11.41 -8.66 1.51
CA ALA A 37 12.26 -9.50 2.34
C ALA A 37 11.46 -10.62 3.04
N GLY A 38 11.97 -11.85 2.98
CA GLY A 38 11.33 -13.02 3.60
C GLY A 38 10.09 -13.52 2.87
N ALA A 39 9.73 -13.00 1.68
CA ALA A 39 8.59 -13.50 0.94
C ALA A 39 8.73 -14.99 0.60
N ASP A 40 7.67 -15.75 0.83
CA ASP A 40 7.55 -17.17 0.49
C ASP A 40 6.21 -17.38 -0.25
N THR A 41 5.35 -18.28 0.23
CA THR A 41 4.15 -18.70 -0.51
C THR A 41 2.96 -17.82 -0.14
N ASN A 42 2.43 -17.10 -1.12
CA ASN A 42 1.24 -16.22 -0.99
C ASN A 42 1.40 -15.11 0.06
N PRO A 43 2.36 -14.18 -0.10
CA PRO A 43 2.59 -13.11 0.84
C PRO A 43 1.35 -12.20 1.01
N ARG A 44 1.06 -11.79 2.25
CA ARG A 44 -0.07 -10.91 2.56
C ARG A 44 0.35 -9.75 3.45
N LEU A 45 -0.18 -8.58 3.14
CA LEU A 45 0.07 -7.33 3.84
C LEU A 45 -1.22 -6.79 4.45
N SER A 46 -1.09 -6.06 5.55
CA SER A 46 -2.14 -5.21 6.11
C SER A 46 -1.63 -3.78 6.25
N LEU A 47 -2.44 -2.79 5.86
CA LEU A 47 -2.11 -1.38 6.03
C LEU A 47 -2.30 -1.00 7.50
N VAL A 48 -1.22 -0.62 8.17
CA VAL A 48 -1.21 -0.27 9.59
C VAL A 48 -1.29 1.23 9.80
N ALA A 49 -0.63 2.00 8.96
CA ALA A 49 -0.67 3.45 9.03
C ALA A 49 -0.46 4.09 7.65
N ALA A 50 -1.04 5.27 7.48
CA ALA A 50 -0.81 6.09 6.31
C ALA A 50 -0.70 7.56 6.72
N ARG A 51 0.11 8.33 6.00
CA ARG A 51 0.12 9.80 6.09
C ARG A 51 0.28 10.37 4.70
N TRP A 52 -0.53 11.35 4.34
CA TRP A 52 -0.61 11.83 2.96
C TRP A 52 -0.84 13.33 2.84
N SER A 53 -0.51 13.83 1.66
CA SER A 53 -0.92 15.14 1.15
C SER A 53 -1.03 15.00 -0.38
N VAL A 54 -2.26 15.09 -0.90
CA VAL A 54 -2.59 14.86 -2.32
C VAL A 54 -3.57 15.92 -2.80
N GLU A 55 -3.45 16.31 -4.06
CA GLU A 55 -4.32 17.32 -4.69
C GLU A 55 -5.63 16.74 -5.23
N ALA A 56 -5.60 15.52 -5.73
CA ALA A 56 -6.79 14.78 -6.15
C ALA A 56 -6.95 13.49 -5.34
N THR A 57 -8.18 12.98 -5.30
CA THR A 57 -8.48 11.71 -4.67
C THR A 57 -7.56 10.62 -5.22
N THR A 58 -6.84 9.98 -4.31
CA THR A 58 -5.83 8.97 -4.60
C THR A 58 -6.21 7.70 -3.85
N ASP A 59 -6.57 6.67 -4.58
CA ASP A 59 -7.02 5.40 -4.01
C ASP A 59 -5.86 4.43 -3.90
N ILE A 60 -5.65 3.91 -2.70
CA ILE A 60 -4.77 2.77 -2.44
C ILE A 60 -5.61 1.50 -2.63
N LEU A 61 -5.10 0.59 -3.44
CA LEU A 61 -5.82 -0.58 -3.91
C LEU A 61 -5.12 -1.86 -3.46
N TRP A 62 -5.91 -2.83 -3.04
CA TRP A 62 -5.49 -4.22 -2.95
C TRP A 62 -5.60 -4.87 -4.33
N ASN A 63 -4.51 -5.46 -4.80
CA ASN A 63 -4.49 -6.15 -6.08
C ASN A 63 -5.23 -7.49 -6.02
N ALA A 64 -6.06 -7.75 -7.04
CA ALA A 64 -6.80 -8.99 -7.26
C ALA A 64 -7.38 -8.98 -8.68
N ASP A 65 -8.11 -10.05 -9.07
CA ASP A 65 -8.83 -10.08 -10.37
C ASP A 65 -9.74 -8.86 -10.54
N ALA A 66 -10.34 -8.42 -9.43
CA ALA A 66 -11.02 -7.13 -9.30
C ALA A 66 -10.46 -6.39 -8.08
N ASN A 67 -9.69 -5.33 -8.34
CA ASN A 67 -9.05 -4.52 -7.30
C ASN A 67 -10.08 -3.94 -6.32
N ILE A 68 -9.72 -3.94 -5.03
CA ILE A 68 -10.54 -3.37 -3.95
C ILE A 68 -9.86 -2.12 -3.41
N ILE A 69 -10.63 -1.06 -3.18
CA ILE A 69 -10.12 0.15 -2.52
C ILE A 69 -9.87 -0.15 -1.04
N ALA A 70 -8.61 -0.06 -0.64
CA ALA A 70 -8.18 -0.20 0.74
C ALA A 70 -8.41 1.10 1.54
N LEU A 71 -8.03 2.23 0.94
CA LEU A 71 -8.12 3.56 1.54
C LEU A 71 -8.13 4.63 0.44
N SER A 72 -9.09 5.56 0.52
CA SER A 72 -9.14 6.75 -0.34
C SER A 72 -8.50 7.95 0.37
N LEU A 73 -7.50 8.55 -0.26
CA LEU A 73 -6.76 9.70 0.26
C LEU A 73 -7.30 10.98 -0.40
N ASN A 74 -7.69 11.97 0.40
CA ASN A 74 -8.10 13.28 -0.09
C ASN A 74 -7.48 14.38 0.78
N GLY A 75 -7.03 15.47 0.14
CA GLY A 75 -6.35 16.57 0.81
C GLY A 75 -5.13 16.08 1.59
N SER A 76 -5.02 16.46 2.86
CA SER A 76 -3.97 15.98 3.77
C SER A 76 -4.56 15.26 4.97
N GLY A 77 -3.90 14.20 5.42
CA GLY A 77 -4.42 13.40 6.52
C GLY A 77 -3.47 12.33 7.02
N ALA A 78 -3.96 11.59 8.01
CA ALA A 78 -3.29 10.43 8.58
C ALA A 78 -4.31 9.36 8.95
N TYR A 79 -3.85 8.12 9.00
CA TYR A 79 -4.60 6.96 9.44
C TYR A 79 -3.69 6.05 10.27
N GLY A 80 -4.20 5.48 11.36
CA GLY A 80 -3.47 4.53 12.18
C GLY A 80 -2.30 5.13 12.95
N GLY A 81 -1.29 4.32 13.25
CA GLY A 81 -0.13 4.77 14.04
C GLY A 81 -0.50 5.05 15.51
N SER A 82 -0.54 6.33 15.89
CA SER A 82 -0.84 6.78 17.27
C SER A 82 -2.32 6.72 17.63
N ASP A 83 -3.20 6.65 16.62
CA ASP A 83 -4.62 6.93 16.82
C ASP A 83 -5.42 5.68 17.23
N GLY A 84 -4.72 4.56 17.45
CA GLY A 84 -5.29 3.29 17.92
C GLY A 84 -6.21 2.59 16.91
N MET A 85 -6.26 3.06 15.67
CA MET A 85 -7.09 2.44 14.63
C MET A 85 -6.57 1.03 14.29
N PRO A 86 -7.47 0.07 14.00
CA PRO A 86 -7.09 -1.26 13.57
C PRO A 86 -6.37 -1.22 12.23
N SER A 87 -5.56 -2.25 11.93
CA SER A 87 -4.98 -2.38 10.58
C SER A 87 -6.05 -2.76 9.55
N ILE A 88 -5.99 -2.21 8.35
CA ILE A 88 -6.83 -2.60 7.22
C ILE A 88 -6.21 -3.84 6.59
N ALA A 89 -6.87 -4.98 6.74
CA ALA A 89 -6.44 -6.23 6.12
C ALA A 89 -6.67 -6.19 4.60
N ASN A 90 -5.76 -6.79 3.84
CA ASN A 90 -6.01 -7.07 2.44
C ASN A 90 -7.10 -8.16 2.34
N ASN A 91 -8.34 -7.72 2.08
CA ASN A 91 -9.52 -8.59 1.96
C ASN A 91 -9.91 -8.87 0.50
N ALA A 92 -9.03 -8.55 -0.45
CA ALA A 92 -9.35 -8.74 -1.86
C ALA A 92 -9.69 -10.20 -2.14
N GLY A 93 -10.61 -10.41 -3.08
CA GLY A 93 -11.20 -11.72 -3.36
C GLY A 93 -10.27 -12.64 -4.16
N THR A 94 -10.84 -13.31 -5.16
CA THR A 94 -10.07 -14.18 -6.06
C THR A 94 -8.94 -13.40 -6.76
N GLY A 95 -7.79 -14.04 -6.91
CA GLY A 95 -6.62 -13.45 -7.58
C GLY A 95 -5.77 -12.55 -6.69
N ILE A 96 -6.06 -12.44 -5.39
CA ILE A 96 -5.22 -11.71 -4.44
C ILE A 96 -3.79 -12.27 -4.39
N ASP A 97 -2.81 -11.41 -4.68
CA ASP A 97 -1.38 -11.74 -4.64
C ASP A 97 -0.61 -11.03 -3.52
N GLY A 98 -1.24 -10.03 -2.89
CA GLY A 98 -0.65 -9.25 -1.79
C GLY A 98 -0.14 -7.88 -2.23
N ASP A 99 -0.07 -7.64 -3.54
CA ASP A 99 0.42 -6.39 -4.10
C ASP A 99 -0.52 -5.23 -3.79
N VAL A 100 0.09 -4.04 -3.80
CA VAL A 100 -0.61 -2.79 -3.54
C VAL A 100 -0.43 -1.87 -4.72
N LEU A 101 -1.54 -1.31 -5.19
CA LEU A 101 -1.57 -0.41 -6.33
C LEU A 101 -2.09 0.98 -5.93
N VAL A 102 -1.91 1.95 -6.82
CA VAL A 102 -2.47 3.28 -6.70
C VAL A 102 -3.24 3.68 -7.96
N THR A 103 -4.38 4.33 -7.77
CA THR A 103 -5.13 5.01 -8.84
C THR A 103 -5.44 6.43 -8.41
N ASN A 104 -5.16 7.40 -9.29
CA ASN A 104 -5.48 8.79 -9.05
C ASN A 104 -5.68 9.55 -10.38
N GLY A 105 -6.51 10.59 -10.34
CA GLY A 105 -6.54 11.61 -11.40
C GLY A 105 -5.22 12.41 -11.45
N ALA A 106 -5.13 13.49 -12.22
CA ALA A 106 -3.95 14.35 -12.17
C ALA A 106 -3.77 14.89 -10.74
N SER A 107 -2.69 14.48 -10.06
CA SER A 107 -2.45 14.76 -8.65
C SER A 107 -0.96 14.85 -8.38
N ASP A 108 -0.51 16.03 -7.97
CA ASP A 108 0.79 16.17 -7.31
C ASP A 108 0.61 15.88 -5.81
N GLY A 109 1.54 15.13 -5.23
CA GLY A 109 1.44 14.79 -3.81
C GLY A 109 2.31 13.62 -3.37
N TYR A 110 2.15 13.25 -2.10
CA TYR A 110 2.82 12.08 -1.53
C TYR A 110 1.93 11.33 -0.56
N ALA A 111 2.23 10.04 -0.39
CA ALA A 111 1.76 9.26 0.74
C ALA A 111 2.89 8.41 1.30
N VAL A 112 2.95 8.28 2.61
CA VAL A 112 3.79 7.31 3.32
C VAL A 112 2.89 6.24 3.87
N LEU A 113 3.11 5.00 3.46
CA LEU A 113 2.29 3.85 3.80
C LEU A 113 3.14 2.87 4.59
N LYS A 114 2.62 2.46 5.75
CA LYS A 114 3.21 1.43 6.60
C LYS A 114 2.35 0.19 6.57
N PHE A 115 2.96 -0.91 6.18
CA PHE A 115 2.36 -2.24 6.14
C PHE A 115 2.99 -3.15 7.17
N ARG A 116 2.18 -4.07 7.67
CA ARG A 116 2.63 -5.24 8.43
C ARG A 116 2.51 -6.46 7.54
N LYS A 117 3.55 -7.29 7.54
CA LYS A 117 3.56 -8.63 6.96
C LYS A 117 2.71 -9.55 7.83
N VAL A 118 1.80 -10.32 7.23
CA VAL A 118 0.76 -11.08 7.96
C VAL A 118 0.82 -12.58 7.73
N SER A 119 1.16 -13.01 6.52
CA SER A 119 1.31 -14.42 6.16
C SER A 119 2.10 -14.57 4.87
N GLY A 120 2.58 -15.77 4.57
CA GLY A 120 3.32 -16.04 3.34
C GLY A 120 4.71 -15.43 3.33
N TYR A 121 5.30 -15.26 4.51
CA TYR A 121 6.69 -14.89 4.73
C TYR A 121 7.35 -15.97 5.59
N ASP A 122 8.63 -16.25 5.34
CA ASP A 122 9.40 -17.34 5.96
C ASP A 122 9.45 -17.29 7.50
N ASN A 123 9.34 -16.08 8.05
CA ASN A 123 9.35 -15.77 9.47
C ASN A 123 7.95 -15.65 10.10
N ILE A 124 6.88 -15.84 9.30
CA ILE A 124 5.48 -15.72 9.72
C ILE A 124 4.73 -16.99 9.30
N THR A 125 4.62 -17.93 10.24
CA THR A 125 3.86 -19.19 10.14
C THR A 125 2.40 -19.03 10.50
#